data_AF-A0A841U8A9-F1
#
_entry.id   AF-A0A841U8A9-F1
#
_cell.length_a   1.000
_cell.length_b   1.000
_cell.length_c   1.000
_cell.angle_alpha   90.00
_cell.angle_beta   90.00
_cell.angle_gamma   90.00
#
_symmetry.space_group_name_H-M   'P 1'
#
loop_
_entity.id
_entity.type
_entity.pdbx_description
1 polymer ?
#
loop_
_entity_poly.entity_id
_entity_poly.type
_entity_poly.pdbx_seq_one_letter_code
_entity_poly.pdbx_strand_id
1 'polypeptide(L)'
;MKTHEPELPLTAPEGIQLSERLCDALARVKKEHAGLQEGLKRLYREACAVRGENDPRLISDKLDVLIRTVQAYKKSLADHSEWEENELFPLAVWYFGNDMDVFTLMEQEHEMAEHYIDAFLVQVAQTPRPLDHEGAVRLASYLLQAYALLRNHFKEEEEILEAFADQSNGYGF
;
A
#
# COMPACT_ATOMS: atom_id res chain seq x y z
N MET A 1 -23.50 32.35 -8.62
CA MET A 1 -22.43 31.67 -9.38
C MET A 1 -21.20 32.57 -9.33
N LYS A 2 -20.22 32.25 -8.49
CA LYS A 2 -18.91 32.89 -8.56
C LYS A 2 -18.14 32.17 -9.67
N THR A 3 -17.71 32.93 -10.65
CA THR A 3 -16.80 32.51 -11.71
C THR A 3 -15.47 32.09 -11.07
N HIS A 4 -15.08 30.83 -11.23
CA HIS A 4 -13.70 30.41 -10.98
C HIS A 4 -12.85 31.04 -12.09
N GLU A 5 -12.07 32.06 -11.73
CA GLU A 5 -10.97 32.52 -12.58
C GLU A 5 -9.93 31.38 -12.67
N PRO A 6 -9.32 31.15 -13.85
CA PRO A 6 -8.18 30.25 -13.95
C PRO A 6 -7.01 30.87 -13.18
N GLU A 7 -6.42 30.11 -12.26
CA GLU A 7 -5.22 30.51 -11.54
C GLU A 7 -4.12 30.92 -12.54
N LEU A 8 -3.38 31.97 -12.17
CA LEU A 8 -2.28 32.55 -12.94
C LEU A 8 -1.32 31.46 -13.47
N PRO A 9 -0.77 31.61 -14.69
CA PRO A 9 0.26 30.70 -15.17
C PRO A 9 1.47 30.80 -14.24
N LEU A 10 1.87 29.66 -13.66
CA LEU A 10 3.06 29.53 -12.83
C LEU A 10 4.27 30.15 -13.54
N THR A 11 5.10 30.84 -12.78
CA THR A 11 6.33 31.42 -13.35
C THR A 11 7.26 30.28 -13.78
N ALA A 12 8.03 30.47 -14.86
CA ALA A 12 8.98 29.46 -15.36
C ALA A 12 9.86 28.77 -14.29
N PRO A 13 10.39 29.47 -13.25
CA PRO A 13 11.12 28.80 -12.17
C PRO A 13 10.26 27.91 -11.25
N GLU A 14 8.99 28.24 -11.02
CA GLU A 14 8.07 27.41 -10.21
C GLU A 14 7.72 26.10 -10.94
N GLY A 15 7.57 26.14 -12.26
CA GLY A 15 7.32 24.95 -13.07
C GLY A 15 8.49 23.96 -13.09
N ILE A 16 9.74 24.46 -13.17
CA ILE A 16 10.96 23.63 -13.11
C ILE A 16 11.08 22.94 -11.75
N GLN A 17 10.85 23.68 -10.66
CA GLN A 17 10.94 23.15 -9.30
C GLN A 17 9.90 22.06 -9.02
N LEU A 18 8.68 22.18 -9.57
CA LEU A 18 7.63 21.17 -9.41
C LEU A 18 7.92 19.91 -10.23
N SER A 19 8.52 20.05 -11.41
CA SER A 19 8.97 18.90 -12.22
C SER A 19 10.06 18.09 -11.52
N GLU A 20 11.07 18.74 -10.92
CA GLU A 20 12.11 18.06 -10.14
C GLU A 20 11.52 17.31 -8.94
N ARG A 21 10.58 17.96 -8.20
CA ARG A 21 9.86 17.31 -7.08
C ARG A 21 9.06 16.09 -7.53
N LEU A 22 8.43 16.15 -8.70
CA LEU A 22 7.69 15.02 -9.25
C LEU A 22 8.63 13.85 -9.60
N CYS A 23 9.79 14.13 -10.22
CA CYS A 23 10.79 13.10 -10.49
C CYS A 23 11.29 12.43 -9.21
N ASP A 24 11.56 13.21 -8.15
CA ASP A 24 11.98 12.68 -6.85
C ASP A 24 10.87 11.84 -6.20
N ALA A 25 9.61 12.30 -6.27
CA ALA A 25 8.46 11.57 -5.76
C ALA A 25 8.25 10.24 -6.50
N LEU A 26 8.36 10.23 -7.84
CA LEU A 26 8.28 9.02 -8.66
C LEU A 26 9.44 8.04 -8.37
N ALA A 27 10.63 8.52 -8.08
CA ALA A 27 11.74 7.68 -7.67
C ALA A 27 11.52 7.08 -6.27
N ARG A 28 10.94 7.87 -5.35
CA ARG A 28 10.62 7.43 -4.00
C ARG A 28 9.53 6.35 -3.98
N VAL A 29 8.39 6.57 -4.66
CA VAL A 29 7.28 5.60 -4.68
C VAL A 29 7.74 4.25 -5.21
N LYS A 30 8.51 4.21 -6.30
CA LYS A 30 9.07 2.96 -6.85
C LYS A 30 9.94 2.21 -5.85
N LYS A 31 10.73 2.93 -5.05
CA LYS A 31 11.59 2.33 -4.03
C LYS A 31 10.76 1.79 -2.85
N GLU A 32 9.76 2.55 -2.40
CA GLU A 32 8.88 2.14 -1.30
C GLU A 32 8.02 0.94 -1.70
N HIS A 33 7.41 0.95 -2.89
CA HIS A 33 6.67 -0.19 -3.45
C HIS A 33 7.52 -1.45 -3.51
N ALA A 34 8.77 -1.38 -3.98
CA ALA A 34 9.66 -2.55 -3.99
C ALA A 34 9.87 -3.12 -2.57
N GLY A 35 10.02 -2.26 -1.56
CA GLY A 35 10.12 -2.66 -0.16
C GLY A 35 8.84 -3.29 0.38
N LEU A 36 7.70 -2.67 0.10
CA LEU A 36 6.37 -3.16 0.51
C LEU A 36 6.04 -4.49 -0.16
N GLN A 37 6.28 -4.65 -1.46
CA GLN A 37 6.08 -5.91 -2.17
C GLN A 37 6.92 -7.05 -1.58
N GLU A 38 8.17 -6.80 -1.18
CA GLU A 38 8.98 -7.81 -0.47
C GLU A 38 8.43 -8.13 0.92
N GLY A 39 7.97 -7.12 1.66
CA GLY A 39 7.26 -7.29 2.93
C GLY A 39 5.98 -8.13 2.77
N LEU A 40 5.22 -7.88 1.71
CA LEU A 40 3.98 -8.56 1.38
C LEU A 40 4.22 -10.02 1.00
N LYS A 41 5.26 -10.30 0.20
CA LYS A 41 5.72 -11.68 -0.09
C LYS A 41 6.14 -12.40 1.19
N ARG A 42 6.81 -11.72 2.11
CA ARG A 42 7.18 -12.30 3.41
C ARG A 42 5.94 -12.64 4.24
N LEU A 43 4.97 -11.74 4.34
CA LEU A 43 3.69 -11.98 4.99
C LEU A 43 2.97 -13.20 4.43
N TYR A 44 2.88 -13.31 3.10
CA TYR A 44 2.24 -14.45 2.45
C TYR A 44 2.91 -15.78 2.82
N ARG A 45 4.26 -15.84 2.79
CA ARG A 45 5.00 -17.05 3.16
C ARG A 45 4.76 -17.46 4.61
N GLU A 46 4.78 -16.50 5.53
CA GLU A 46 4.60 -16.77 6.95
C GLU A 46 3.14 -17.14 7.29
N ALA A 47 2.16 -16.49 6.65
CA ALA A 47 0.75 -16.87 6.77
C ALA A 47 0.50 -18.30 6.24
N CYS A 48 1.11 -18.66 5.10
CA CYS A 48 1.05 -20.04 4.58
C CYS A 48 1.72 -21.05 5.53
N ALA A 49 2.83 -20.67 6.16
CA ALA A 49 3.53 -21.52 7.11
C ALA A 49 2.71 -21.79 8.38
N VAL A 50 2.00 -20.79 8.89
CA VAL A 50 1.04 -20.96 10.00
C VAL A 50 -0.13 -21.84 9.56
N ARG A 51 -0.72 -21.55 8.40
CA ARG A 51 -1.86 -22.30 7.85
C ARG A 51 -1.56 -23.78 7.61
N GLY A 52 -0.33 -24.12 7.21
CA GLY A 52 0.07 -25.49 6.87
C GLY A 52 0.58 -26.33 8.05
N GLU A 53 0.69 -25.74 9.24
CA GLU A 53 1.21 -26.42 10.42
C GLU A 53 0.09 -27.11 11.22
N ASN A 54 0.37 -28.29 11.75
CA ASN A 54 -0.59 -29.10 12.51
C ASN A 54 -0.19 -29.28 13.98
N ASP A 55 1.09 -29.09 14.33
CA ASP A 55 1.54 -29.14 15.72
C ASP A 55 1.19 -27.82 16.44
N PRO A 56 0.33 -27.82 17.48
CA PRO A 56 -0.06 -26.61 18.20
C PRO A 56 1.09 -25.78 18.79
N ARG A 57 2.22 -26.43 19.12
CA ARG A 57 3.42 -25.73 19.60
C ARG A 57 4.10 -24.99 18.46
N LEU A 58 4.31 -25.66 17.33
CA LEU A 58 4.91 -25.04 16.14
C LEU A 58 4.00 -23.96 15.54
N ILE A 59 2.68 -24.12 15.60
CA ILE A 59 1.72 -23.07 15.25
C ILE A 59 1.99 -21.82 16.08
N SER A 60 2.13 -21.98 17.41
CA SER A 60 2.35 -20.85 18.32
C SER A 60 3.65 -20.11 18.01
N ASP A 61 4.75 -20.82 17.78
CA ASP A 61 6.05 -20.24 17.43
C ASP A 61 6.00 -19.48 16.10
N LYS A 62 5.38 -20.06 15.08
CA LYS A 62 5.20 -19.42 13.76
C LYS A 62 4.28 -18.21 13.84
N LEU A 63 3.24 -18.27 14.67
CA LEU A 63 2.30 -17.18 14.88
C LEU A 63 2.98 -15.97 15.53
N ASP A 64 3.91 -16.19 16.47
CA ASP A 64 4.68 -15.10 17.08
C ASP A 64 5.59 -14.38 16.07
N VAL A 65 6.19 -15.13 15.14
CA VAL A 65 6.95 -14.54 14.03
C VAL A 65 6.01 -13.72 13.14
N LEU A 66 4.88 -14.31 12.76
CA LEU A 66 3.89 -13.68 11.89
C LEU A 66 3.35 -12.37 12.48
N ILE A 67 3.01 -12.35 13.77
CA ILE A 67 2.51 -11.13 14.45
C ILE A 67 3.52 -9.99 14.32
N ARG A 68 4.82 -10.25 14.61
CA ARG A 68 5.86 -9.22 14.49
C ARG A 68 6.01 -8.72 13.07
N THR A 69 5.92 -9.63 12.10
CA THR A 69 5.98 -9.29 10.67
C THR A 69 4.80 -8.42 10.26
N VAL A 70 3.59 -8.76 10.69
CA VAL A 70 2.37 -7.99 10.41
C VAL A 70 2.45 -6.60 11.01
N GLN A 71 2.91 -6.47 12.26
CA GLN A 71 3.07 -5.16 12.90
C GLN A 71 4.09 -4.27 12.17
N ALA A 72 5.23 -4.83 11.78
CA ALA A 72 6.23 -4.10 11.03
C ALA A 72 5.71 -3.69 9.64
N TYR A 73 5.05 -4.61 8.94
CA TYR A 73 4.47 -4.34 7.63
C TYR A 73 3.38 -3.27 7.69
N LYS A 74 2.43 -3.39 8.64
CA LYS A 74 1.36 -2.41 8.84
C LYS A 74 1.94 -1.01 9.05
N LYS A 75 2.99 -0.89 9.87
CA LYS A 75 3.65 0.39 10.07
C LYS A 75 4.23 0.95 8.77
N SER A 76 4.98 0.14 8.01
CA SER A 76 5.55 0.58 6.74
C SER A 76 4.48 0.96 5.72
N LEU A 77 3.36 0.23 5.68
CA LEU A 77 2.23 0.52 4.80
C LEU A 77 1.60 1.87 5.16
N ALA A 78 1.29 2.10 6.45
CA ALA A 78 0.72 3.36 6.90
C ALA A 78 1.66 4.57 6.67
N ASP A 79 2.95 4.42 6.96
CA ASP A 79 3.96 5.48 6.72
C ASP A 79 4.05 5.83 5.21
N HIS A 80 3.79 4.85 4.33
CA HIS A 80 3.77 5.02 2.88
C HIS A 80 2.49 5.72 2.41
N SER A 81 1.31 5.24 2.80
CA SER A 81 0.03 5.84 2.42
C SER A 81 -0.10 7.29 2.91
N GLU A 82 0.36 7.59 4.14
CA GLU A 82 0.39 8.97 4.64
C GLU A 82 1.27 9.87 3.76
N TRP A 83 2.39 9.35 3.25
CA TRP A 83 3.24 10.12 2.34
C TRP A 83 2.59 10.31 0.97
N GLU A 84 1.93 9.29 0.43
CA GLU A 84 1.25 9.38 -0.85
C GLU A 84 0.14 10.43 -0.84
N GLU A 85 -0.71 10.39 0.18
CA GLU A 85 -1.80 11.36 0.38
C GLU A 85 -1.30 12.81 0.53
N ASN A 86 -0.22 13.01 1.28
CA ASN A 86 0.27 14.36 1.60
C ASN A 86 1.19 14.95 0.54
N GLU A 87 1.87 14.14 -0.26
CA GLU A 87 2.90 14.61 -1.19
C GLU A 87 2.69 14.10 -2.63
N LEU A 88 2.55 12.79 -2.84
CA LEU A 88 2.52 12.22 -4.19
C LEU A 88 1.23 12.59 -4.93
N PHE A 89 0.07 12.35 -4.32
CA PHE A 89 -1.23 12.61 -4.97
C PHE A 89 -1.44 14.10 -5.27
N PRO A 90 -1.11 15.06 -4.37
CA PRO A 90 -1.18 16.48 -4.71
C PRO A 90 -0.30 16.87 -5.90
N LEU A 91 0.92 16.31 -6.00
CA LEU A 91 1.81 16.54 -7.14
C LEU A 91 1.28 15.92 -8.44
N ALA A 92 0.71 14.72 -8.36
CA ALA A 92 0.10 14.05 -9.49
C ALA A 92 -1.12 14.84 -10.02
N VAL A 93 -1.99 15.32 -9.14
CA VAL A 93 -3.15 16.16 -9.50
C VAL A 93 -2.71 17.45 -10.20
N TRP A 94 -1.68 18.11 -9.66
CA TRP A 94 -1.13 19.32 -10.26
C TRP A 94 -0.60 19.08 -11.68
N TYR A 95 0.10 17.97 -11.91
CA TYR A 95 0.77 17.69 -13.18
C TYR A 95 -0.17 17.12 -14.25
N PHE A 96 -1.05 16.18 -13.88
CA PHE A 96 -1.87 15.41 -14.84
C PHE A 96 -3.30 15.92 -14.99
N GLY A 97 -3.80 16.67 -14.00
CA GLY A 97 -5.17 17.20 -13.99
C GLY A 97 -6.23 16.17 -13.60
N ASN A 98 -6.99 16.51 -12.56
CA ASN A 98 -8.32 16.05 -12.14
C ASN A 98 -8.78 14.57 -12.19
N ASP A 99 -7.91 13.58 -12.41
CA ASP A 99 -8.30 12.15 -12.27
C ASP A 99 -8.17 11.62 -10.83
N MET A 100 -8.69 12.38 -9.85
CA MET A 100 -8.83 11.93 -8.45
C MET A 100 -9.75 10.71 -8.30
N ASP A 101 -10.67 10.50 -9.25
CA ASP A 101 -11.65 9.42 -9.22
C ASP A 101 -10.99 8.03 -9.37
N VAL A 102 -9.84 7.95 -10.07
CA VAL A 102 -9.07 6.70 -10.22
C VAL A 102 -8.42 6.31 -8.88
N PHE A 103 -7.83 7.28 -8.19
CA PHE A 103 -7.25 7.08 -6.86
C PHE A 103 -8.29 6.71 -5.82
N THR A 104 -9.50 7.28 -5.91
CA THR A 104 -10.60 7.00 -4.95
C THR A 104 -10.99 5.51 -4.92
N LEU A 105 -11.03 4.82 -6.06
CA LEU A 105 -11.37 3.39 -6.08
C LEU A 105 -10.22 2.54 -5.53
N MET A 106 -8.97 2.92 -5.84
CA MET A 106 -7.79 2.21 -5.37
C MET A 106 -7.60 2.34 -3.85
N GLU A 107 -7.91 3.51 -3.29
CA GLU A 107 -7.91 3.73 -1.83
C GLU A 107 -8.89 2.79 -1.11
N GLN A 108 -10.04 2.47 -1.71
CA GLN A 108 -10.97 1.49 -1.13
C GLN A 108 -10.37 0.09 -1.06
N GLU A 109 -9.60 -0.34 -2.06
CA GLU A 109 -8.89 -1.62 -2.03
C GLU A 109 -7.81 -1.64 -0.93
N HIS A 110 -7.11 -0.51 -0.77
CA HIS A 110 -6.11 -0.32 0.26
C HIS A 110 -6.72 -0.38 1.67
N GLU A 111 -7.76 0.42 1.94
CA GLU A 111 -8.50 0.43 3.20
C GLU A 111 -9.04 -0.96 3.56
N MET A 112 -9.59 -1.68 2.58
CA MET A 112 -10.09 -3.05 2.78
C MET A 112 -8.96 -4.00 3.19
N ALA A 113 -7.78 -3.87 2.58
CA ALA A 113 -6.63 -4.69 2.96
C ALA A 113 -6.13 -4.39 4.38
N GLU A 114 -6.11 -3.11 4.78
CA GLU A 114 -5.79 -2.72 6.15
C GLU A 114 -6.79 -3.27 7.15
N HIS A 115 -8.08 -3.27 6.83
CA HIS A 115 -9.10 -3.88 7.67
C HIS A 115 -8.86 -5.38 7.89
N TYR A 116 -8.41 -6.12 6.88
CA TYR A 116 -8.03 -7.53 7.06
C TYR A 116 -6.79 -7.69 7.96
N ILE A 117 -5.79 -6.81 7.82
CA ILE A 117 -4.61 -6.79 8.70
C ILE A 117 -5.02 -6.52 10.15
N ASP A 118 -5.92 -5.57 10.37
CA ASP A 118 -6.40 -5.23 11.71
C ASP A 118 -7.29 -6.30 12.31
N ALA A 119 -8.16 -6.91 11.51
CA ALA A 119 -8.92 -8.07 11.93
C ALA A 119 -7.98 -9.20 12.38
N PHE A 120 -6.89 -9.48 11.66
CA PHE A 120 -5.89 -10.45 12.11
C PHE A 120 -5.31 -10.08 13.49
N LEU A 121 -4.85 -8.84 13.67
CA LEU A 121 -4.22 -8.39 14.91
C LEU A 121 -5.18 -8.42 16.10
N VAL A 122 -6.45 -8.07 15.89
CA VAL A 122 -7.50 -8.15 16.92
C VAL A 122 -7.81 -9.60 17.26
N GLN A 123 -8.03 -10.44 16.25
CA GLN A 123 -8.41 -11.84 16.46
C GLN A 123 -7.28 -12.63 17.12
N VAL A 124 -6.03 -12.43 16.71
CA VAL A 124 -4.90 -13.13 17.31
C VAL A 124 -4.67 -12.76 18.77
N ALA A 125 -4.95 -11.51 19.17
CA ALA A 125 -4.86 -11.07 20.56
C ALA A 125 -5.94 -11.68 21.45
N GLN A 126 -7.11 -11.99 20.90
CA GLN A 126 -8.24 -12.58 21.63
C GLN A 126 -8.21 -14.12 21.63
N THR A 127 -7.37 -14.73 20.79
CA THR A 127 -7.34 -16.18 20.62
C THR A 127 -6.54 -16.87 21.75
N PRO A 128 -7.15 -17.79 22.51
CA PRO A 128 -6.43 -18.57 23.52
C PRO A 128 -5.32 -19.43 22.92
N ARG A 129 -4.25 -19.66 23.68
CA ARG A 129 -3.14 -20.55 23.30
C ARG A 129 -3.13 -21.82 24.18
N PRO A 130 -2.71 -22.99 23.64
CA PRO A 130 -2.23 -23.22 22.27
C PRO A 130 -3.37 -23.20 21.24
N LEU A 131 -3.03 -22.73 20.03
CA LEU A 131 -3.95 -22.62 18.92
C LEU A 131 -4.05 -23.96 18.17
N ASP A 132 -5.25 -24.40 17.83
CA ASP A 132 -5.47 -25.56 16.97
C ASP A 132 -5.27 -25.22 15.49
N HIS A 133 -5.19 -26.25 14.66
CA HIS A 133 -5.00 -26.07 13.22
C HIS A 133 -6.14 -25.25 12.59
N GLU A 134 -7.39 -25.46 13.00
CA GLU A 134 -8.53 -24.73 12.44
C GLU A 134 -8.45 -23.23 12.76
N GLY A 135 -8.09 -22.87 13.99
CA GLY A 135 -7.83 -21.49 14.37
C GLY A 135 -6.65 -20.87 13.63
N ALA A 136 -5.58 -21.64 13.37
CA ALA A 136 -4.46 -21.19 12.56
C ALA A 136 -4.88 -20.89 11.11
N VAL A 137 -5.71 -21.75 10.52
CA VAL A 137 -6.28 -21.54 9.17
C VAL A 137 -7.14 -20.28 9.14
N ARG A 138 -8.02 -20.08 10.13
CA ARG A 138 -8.88 -18.89 10.21
C ARG A 138 -8.04 -17.62 10.35
N LEU A 139 -7.05 -17.57 11.24
CA LEU A 139 -6.20 -16.40 11.41
C LEU A 139 -5.39 -16.09 10.14
N ALA A 140 -4.77 -17.11 9.54
CA ALA A 140 -4.01 -16.91 8.30
C ALA A 140 -4.89 -16.40 7.15
N SER A 141 -6.18 -16.76 7.11
CA SER A 141 -7.09 -16.34 6.04
C SER A 141 -7.22 -14.81 5.92
N TYR A 142 -7.23 -14.07 7.04
CA TYR A 142 -7.28 -12.61 7.02
C TYR A 142 -6.10 -12.02 6.23
N LEU A 143 -4.88 -12.47 6.52
CA LEU A 143 -3.68 -11.99 5.86
C LEU A 143 -3.57 -12.42 4.39
N LEU A 144 -4.16 -13.57 4.04
CA LEU A 144 -4.23 -14.01 2.65
C LEU A 144 -5.21 -13.16 1.81
N GLN A 145 -6.28 -12.65 2.43
CA GLN A 145 -7.16 -11.67 1.78
C GLN A 145 -6.46 -10.33 1.61
N ALA A 146 -5.81 -9.82 2.67
CA ALA A 146 -5.00 -8.59 2.58
C ALA A 146 -3.91 -8.69 1.49
N TYR A 147 -3.25 -9.85 1.41
CA TYR A 147 -2.26 -10.13 0.36
C TYR A 147 -2.84 -10.01 -1.05
N ALA A 148 -4.02 -10.59 -1.29
CA ALA A 148 -4.64 -10.56 -2.61
C ALA A 148 -5.00 -9.13 -3.04
N LEU A 149 -5.55 -8.34 -2.12
CA LEU A 149 -5.92 -6.94 -2.33
C LEU A 149 -4.70 -6.06 -2.56
N LEU A 150 -3.71 -6.07 -1.65
CA LEU A 150 -2.52 -5.20 -1.78
C LEU A 150 -1.69 -5.53 -3.02
N ARG A 151 -1.63 -6.81 -3.41
CA ARG A 151 -0.95 -7.19 -4.65
C ARG A 151 -1.66 -6.61 -5.88
N ASN A 152 -2.98 -6.53 -5.86
CA ASN A 152 -3.73 -5.91 -6.95
C ASN A 152 -3.53 -4.39 -6.95
N HIS A 153 -3.70 -3.78 -5.78
CA HIS A 153 -3.51 -2.35 -5.55
C HIS A 153 -2.15 -1.85 -6.05
N PHE A 154 -1.03 -2.45 -5.60
CA PHE A 154 0.30 -2.04 -6.07
C PHE A 154 0.48 -2.20 -7.58
N LYS A 155 -0.13 -3.23 -8.18
CA LYS A 155 -0.04 -3.45 -9.62
C LYS A 155 -0.77 -2.34 -10.39
N GLU A 156 -1.98 -1.99 -9.96
CA GLU A 156 -2.77 -0.93 -10.59
C GLU A 156 -2.11 0.44 -10.41
N GLU A 157 -1.53 0.68 -9.23
CA GLU A 157 -0.81 1.92 -8.96
C GLU A 157 0.46 2.06 -9.81
N GLU A 158 1.26 1.00 -9.91
CA GLU A 158 2.43 1.00 -10.79
C GLU A 158 2.04 1.27 -12.26
N GLU A 159 0.95 0.67 -12.76
CA GLU A 159 0.44 0.92 -14.12
C GLU A 159 0.05 2.39 -14.34
N ILE A 160 -0.56 3.04 -13.34
CA ILE A 160 -0.91 4.46 -13.40
C ILE A 160 0.34 5.35 -13.34
N LEU A 161 1.27 5.05 -12.42
CA LEU A 161 2.52 5.79 -12.28
C LEU A 161 3.40 5.68 -13.53
N GLU A 162 3.37 4.54 -14.22
CA GLU A 162 4.03 4.35 -15.51
C GLU A 162 3.38 5.20 -16.62
N ALA A 163 2.04 5.20 -16.72
CA ALA A 163 1.32 6.03 -17.68
C ALA A 163 1.62 7.53 -17.47
N PHE A 164 1.73 7.95 -16.22
CA PHE A 164 2.13 9.29 -15.81
C PHE A 164 3.57 9.63 -16.22
N ALA A 165 4.52 8.72 -15.99
CA ALA A 165 5.90 8.90 -16.41
C ALA A 165 6.02 9.02 -17.95
N ASP A 166 5.25 8.25 -18.71
CA ASP A 166 5.28 8.31 -20.19
C ASP A 166 4.69 9.63 -20.73
N GLN A 167 3.57 10.10 -20.17
CA GLN A 167 3.00 11.40 -20.53
C GLN A 167 3.94 12.58 -20.23
N SER A 168 4.74 12.49 -19.17
CA SER A 168 5.77 13.49 -18.88
C SER A 168 6.87 13.57 -19.94
N ASN A 169 7.20 12.44 -20.59
CA ASN A 169 8.16 12.38 -21.70
C ASN A 169 7.57 12.89 -23.03
N GLY A 170 6.24 12.90 -23.17
CA GLY A 170 5.53 13.36 -24.37
C GLY A 170 5.40 14.89 -24.51
N TYR A 171 5.51 15.62 -23.40
CA TYR A 171 5.42 17.10 -23.38
C TYR A 171 6.76 17.83 -23.50
N GLY A 172 7.87 17.10 -23.71
CA GLY A 172 9.16 17.64 -24.15
C GLY A 172 9.63 18.89 -23.40
N PHE A 173 10.34 18.70 -22.29
CA PHE A 173 11.35 19.68 -21.87
C PHE A 173 12.59 19.57 -22.77
#